data_AF-A0A973IUT4-F1
#
_entry.id   AF-A0A973IUT4-F1
#
_cell.length_a   1.000
_cell.length_b   1.000
_cell.length_c   1.000
_cell.angle_alpha   90.00
_cell.angle_beta   90.00
_cell.angle_gamma   90.00
#
_symmetry.space_group_name_H-M   'P 1'
#
loop_
_entity.id
_entity.type
_entity.pdbx_description
1 polymer ?
#
loop_
_entity_poly.entity_id
_entity_poly.type
_entity_poly.pdbx_seq_one_letter_code
_entity_poly.pdbx_strand_id
1 'polypeptide(L)'
;GLSIILGVGETSLWELTGVYASLSRVLKRYNKEERYDPADFHPPYLTDADKPKPGRNDLPLSAASIWLTYEALKKVSRPESESGWQYFSSSTGLAWKTGTSFGFRDAWAVGTTPDYVIGVWAGNADGTGRPGLTGLSAAAPVLFELAGCLPRGNWFSPPYNELAKVSVCKDSGFRAGPYCTNTEETDISANGLKSNSCPYHKIIHLNSSLTYRVNAECANPLTIVSKEWFILPPAMEYYYRQKHPEYKPLPPVAPGCNTGNDIPAMEFIYPSQGITIFIPRDQSGLLTRVIAEVAHRNSSKTIYWHLDRKYLGTTKIIHMHELLAEPGNHTLSVVDEDGNSISCTFTITGKR
;
A
#
# COMPACT_ATOMS: atom_id res chain seq x y z
N GLY A 1 -16.71 -7.62 2.83
CA GLY A 1 -15.96 -6.82 3.82
C GLY A 1 -14.52 -6.61 3.36
N LEU A 2 -13.69 -5.92 4.14
CA LEU A 2 -12.28 -5.63 3.80
C LEU A 2 -11.45 -6.89 3.47
N SER A 3 -11.82 -8.05 4.01
CA SER A 3 -11.15 -9.33 3.76
C SER A 3 -11.26 -9.87 2.33
N ILE A 4 -12.13 -9.29 1.48
CA ILE A 4 -12.26 -9.71 0.08
C ILE A 4 -10.95 -9.52 -0.70
N ILE A 5 -10.15 -8.50 -0.37
CA ILE A 5 -8.85 -8.25 -1.00
C ILE A 5 -7.81 -9.33 -0.68
N LEU A 6 -8.04 -10.10 0.40
CA LEU A 6 -7.22 -11.24 0.81
C LEU A 6 -7.75 -12.57 0.26
N GLY A 7 -8.78 -12.53 -0.60
CA GLY A 7 -9.35 -13.74 -1.22
C GLY A 7 -10.45 -14.41 -0.40
N VAL A 8 -11.17 -13.67 0.47
CA VAL A 8 -12.38 -14.20 1.10
C VAL A 8 -13.52 -14.23 0.08
N GLY A 9 -13.59 -15.35 -0.65
CA GLY A 9 -14.61 -15.69 -1.64
C GLY A 9 -14.25 -17.02 -2.32
N GLU A 10 -15.27 -17.77 -2.74
CA GLU A 10 -15.08 -19.01 -3.50
C GLU A 10 -15.18 -18.71 -4.99
N THR A 11 -14.30 -19.33 -5.78
CA THR A 11 -14.34 -19.27 -7.25
C THR A 11 -13.81 -20.56 -7.83
N SER A 12 -14.36 -20.97 -8.97
CA SER A 12 -13.82 -22.08 -9.72
C SER A 12 -12.56 -21.67 -10.50
N LEU A 13 -11.70 -22.65 -10.79
CA LEU A 13 -10.55 -22.46 -11.69
C LEU A 13 -10.99 -21.95 -13.07
N TRP A 14 -12.15 -22.40 -13.54
CA TRP A 14 -12.74 -21.99 -14.82
C TRP A 14 -13.13 -20.52 -14.87
N GLU A 15 -13.78 -20.01 -13.83
CA GLU A 15 -14.17 -18.59 -13.74
C GLU A 15 -12.93 -17.70 -13.62
N LEU A 16 -11.99 -18.06 -12.75
CA LEU A 16 -10.80 -17.24 -12.51
C LEU A 16 -9.93 -17.12 -13.77
N THR A 17 -9.69 -18.24 -14.47
CA THR A 17 -8.98 -18.23 -15.75
C THR A 17 -9.76 -17.50 -16.83
N GLY A 18 -11.09 -17.60 -16.83
CA GLY A 18 -11.99 -16.83 -17.69
C GLY A 18 -11.85 -15.32 -17.59
N VAL A 19 -11.69 -14.81 -16.37
CA VAL A 19 -11.42 -13.39 -16.13
C VAL A 19 -10.09 -13.00 -16.78
N TYR A 20 -9.00 -13.72 -16.50
CA TYR A 20 -7.69 -13.44 -17.10
C TYR A 20 -7.72 -13.50 -18.64
N ALA A 21 -8.42 -14.49 -19.21
CA ALA A 21 -8.60 -14.64 -20.65
C ALA A 21 -9.38 -13.46 -21.23
N SER A 22 -10.43 -13.01 -20.53
CA SER A 22 -11.19 -11.81 -20.92
C SER A 22 -10.34 -10.56 -20.94
N LEU A 23 -9.54 -10.32 -19.90
CA LEU A 23 -8.64 -9.17 -19.85
C LEU A 23 -7.62 -9.20 -21.00
N SER A 24 -7.06 -10.38 -21.31
CA SER A 24 -6.11 -10.55 -22.40
C SER A 24 -6.74 -10.30 -23.77
N ARG A 25 -7.97 -10.78 -24.00
CA ARG A 25 -8.71 -10.54 -25.25
C ARG A 25 -9.08 -9.06 -25.42
N VAL A 26 -9.56 -8.40 -24.37
CA VAL A 26 -9.84 -6.96 -24.37
C VAL A 26 -8.60 -6.16 -24.78
N LEU A 27 -7.46 -6.41 -24.13
CA LEU A 27 -6.21 -5.71 -24.44
C LEU A 27 -5.74 -5.99 -25.87
N LYS A 28 -5.79 -7.25 -26.31
CA LYS A 28 -5.38 -7.65 -27.66
C LYS A 28 -6.23 -6.98 -28.74
N ARG A 29 -7.55 -6.95 -28.56
CA ARG A 29 -8.46 -6.31 -29.52
C ARG A 29 -8.29 -4.81 -29.52
N TYR A 30 -8.22 -4.18 -28.34
CA TYR A 30 -8.01 -2.73 -28.24
C TYR A 30 -6.72 -2.30 -28.96
N ASN A 31 -5.61 -3.02 -28.77
CA ASN A 31 -4.35 -2.71 -29.46
C ASN A 31 -4.40 -2.86 -30.99
N LYS A 32 -5.36 -3.61 -31.53
CA LYS A 32 -5.52 -3.83 -32.97
C LYS A 32 -6.55 -2.89 -33.60
N GLU A 33 -7.64 -2.61 -32.88
CA GLU A 33 -8.82 -1.94 -33.42
C GLU A 33 -9.10 -0.57 -32.77
N GLU A 34 -8.39 -0.23 -31.68
CA GLU A 34 -8.60 0.95 -30.84
C GLU A 34 -10.04 1.09 -30.34
N ARG A 35 -10.72 -0.04 -30.16
CA ARG A 35 -12.13 -0.14 -29.78
C ARG A 35 -12.33 -1.25 -28.77
N TYR A 36 -13.33 -1.04 -27.92
CA TYR A 36 -13.81 -2.03 -26.98
C TYR A 36 -14.98 -2.80 -27.58
N ASP A 37 -15.00 -4.11 -27.34
CA ASP A 37 -16.18 -4.93 -27.57
C ASP A 37 -16.59 -5.59 -26.25
N PRO A 38 -17.81 -5.35 -25.76
CA PRO A 38 -18.30 -5.99 -24.55
C PRO A 38 -18.40 -7.52 -24.66
N ALA A 39 -18.48 -8.05 -25.88
CA ALA A 39 -18.37 -9.48 -26.16
C ALA A 39 -16.98 -10.03 -25.80
N ASP A 40 -15.99 -9.18 -25.50
CA ASP A 40 -14.70 -9.63 -25.02
C ASP A 40 -14.68 -9.96 -23.51
N PHE A 41 -15.77 -9.83 -22.77
CA PHE A 41 -15.79 -10.24 -21.37
C PHE A 41 -16.81 -11.36 -21.14
N HIS A 42 -16.32 -12.59 -21.04
CA HIS A 42 -17.17 -13.78 -20.96
C HIS A 42 -16.42 -14.97 -20.32
N PRO A 43 -17.13 -15.94 -19.72
CA PRO A 43 -16.51 -17.18 -19.24
C PRO A 43 -15.91 -18.00 -20.38
N PRO A 44 -14.89 -18.83 -20.15
CA PRO A 44 -14.35 -19.68 -21.20
C PRO A 44 -15.43 -20.66 -21.68
N TYR A 45 -15.36 -21.03 -22.96
CA TYR A 45 -16.25 -21.98 -23.61
C TYR A 45 -15.43 -22.98 -24.43
N LEU A 46 -15.93 -24.21 -24.58
CA LEU A 46 -15.21 -25.28 -25.25
C LEU A 46 -15.52 -25.34 -26.75
N THR A 47 -16.76 -25.01 -27.13
CA THR A 47 -17.21 -25.06 -28.53
C THR A 47 -17.86 -23.74 -28.93
N ASP A 48 -17.82 -23.41 -30.23
CA ASP A 48 -18.46 -22.19 -30.73
C ASP A 48 -19.98 -22.14 -30.48
N ALA A 49 -20.61 -23.30 -30.32
CA ALA A 49 -22.03 -23.40 -29.95
C ALA A 49 -22.31 -22.88 -28.52
N ASP A 50 -21.32 -22.97 -27.63
CA ASP A 50 -21.39 -22.52 -26.23
C ASP A 50 -21.01 -21.05 -26.08
N LYS A 51 -20.71 -20.35 -27.18
CA LYS A 51 -20.27 -18.96 -27.14
C LYS A 51 -21.33 -18.09 -26.45
N PRO A 52 -21.00 -17.45 -25.32
CA PRO A 52 -21.96 -16.63 -24.60
C PRO A 52 -22.43 -15.46 -25.47
N LYS A 53 -23.73 -15.15 -25.38
CA LYS A 53 -24.23 -13.89 -25.92
C LYS A 53 -23.61 -12.73 -25.11
N PRO A 54 -23.31 -11.58 -25.75
CA PRO A 54 -22.77 -10.42 -25.04
C PRO A 54 -23.71 -10.03 -23.88
N GLY A 55 -23.25 -10.19 -22.64
CA GLY A 55 -24.09 -10.07 -21.45
C GLY A 55 -24.00 -8.73 -20.73
N ARG A 56 -22.96 -7.94 -21.02
CA ARG A 56 -22.75 -6.58 -20.48
C ARG A 56 -22.50 -5.62 -21.62
N ASN A 57 -22.96 -4.38 -21.50
CA ASN A 57 -22.62 -3.31 -22.45
C ASN A 57 -21.33 -2.57 -22.06
N ASP A 58 -20.90 -2.67 -20.80
CA ASP A 58 -19.71 -1.99 -20.30
C ASP A 58 -18.64 -3.00 -19.86
N LEU A 59 -17.42 -2.81 -20.36
CA LEU A 59 -16.24 -3.54 -19.88
C LEU A 59 -15.78 -2.98 -18.54
N PRO A 60 -15.36 -3.84 -17.59
CA PRO A 60 -15.04 -3.41 -16.24
C PRO A 60 -13.71 -2.63 -16.13
N LEU A 61 -12.79 -2.81 -17.09
CA LEU A 61 -11.43 -2.28 -17.04
C LEU A 61 -10.98 -1.78 -18.41
N SER A 62 -10.19 -0.70 -18.42
CA SER A 62 -9.58 -0.15 -19.63
C SER A 62 -8.32 -0.91 -20.05
N ALA A 63 -7.94 -0.83 -21.32
CA ALA A 63 -6.75 -1.46 -21.88
C ALA A 63 -5.48 -0.99 -21.16
N ALA A 64 -5.36 0.32 -20.87
CA ALA A 64 -4.24 0.84 -20.08
C ALA A 64 -4.16 0.20 -18.69
N SER A 65 -5.29 0.04 -18.00
CA SER A 65 -5.32 -0.55 -16.65
C SER A 65 -4.93 -2.03 -16.67
N ILE A 66 -5.38 -2.77 -17.68
CA ILE A 66 -5.04 -4.18 -17.88
C ILE A 66 -3.54 -4.32 -18.18
N TRP A 67 -3.01 -3.52 -19.12
CA TRP A 67 -1.61 -3.56 -19.49
C TRP A 67 -0.68 -3.22 -18.33
N LEU A 68 -0.97 -2.14 -17.58
CA LEU A 68 -0.20 -1.77 -16.39
C LEU A 68 -0.24 -2.87 -15.31
N THR A 69 -1.39 -3.53 -15.14
CA THR A 69 -1.51 -4.67 -14.23
C THR A 69 -0.64 -5.84 -14.68
N TYR A 70 -0.63 -6.16 -15.98
CA TYR A 70 0.23 -7.22 -16.51
C TYR A 70 1.71 -6.89 -16.42
N GLU A 71 2.11 -5.64 -16.65
CA GLU A 71 3.48 -5.19 -16.42
C GLU A 71 3.90 -5.34 -14.96
N ALA A 72 3.02 -5.00 -14.00
CA ALA A 72 3.28 -5.23 -12.58
C ALA A 72 3.39 -6.72 -12.23
N LEU A 73 2.51 -7.56 -12.78
CA LEU A 73 2.52 -9.01 -12.61
C LEU A 73 3.68 -9.73 -13.32
N LYS A 74 4.30 -9.07 -14.31
CA LYS A 74 5.51 -9.56 -14.97
C LYS A 74 6.77 -9.17 -14.20
N LYS A 75 6.81 -7.97 -13.61
CA LYS A 75 7.95 -7.41 -12.87
C LYS A 75 7.97 -7.80 -11.38
N VAL A 76 7.34 -8.91 -10.99
CA VAL A 76 7.15 -9.28 -9.58
C VAL A 76 8.51 -9.52 -8.90
N SER A 77 9.00 -8.51 -8.17
CA SER A 77 10.06 -8.62 -7.17
C SER A 77 9.42 -8.93 -5.82
N ARG A 78 9.56 -10.17 -5.33
CA ARG A 78 9.05 -10.51 -3.99
C ARG A 78 10.11 -10.24 -2.92
N PRO A 79 9.71 -10.01 -1.66
CA PRO A 79 10.64 -9.88 -0.54
C PRO A 79 11.50 -11.14 -0.38
N GLU A 80 12.76 -10.96 0.05
CA GLU A 80 13.77 -12.02 0.23
C GLU A 80 13.27 -13.30 0.94
N SER A 81 12.26 -13.16 1.80
CA SER A 81 11.66 -14.24 2.60
C SER A 81 10.88 -15.30 1.83
N GLU A 82 10.39 -15.05 0.62
CA GLU A 82 9.63 -16.06 -0.18
C GLU A 82 10.53 -16.93 -1.09
N SER A 83 11.72 -17.36 -0.66
CA SER A 83 12.80 -17.90 -1.52
C SER A 83 12.33 -18.72 -2.74
N GLY A 84 12.77 -18.35 -3.96
CA GLY A 84 12.58 -19.15 -5.17
C GLY A 84 11.87 -18.48 -6.35
N TRP A 85 11.20 -17.33 -6.17
CA TRP A 85 10.56 -16.62 -7.31
C TRP A 85 11.57 -16.17 -8.38
N GLN A 86 12.82 -15.91 -7.97
CA GLN A 86 13.90 -15.44 -8.84
C GLN A 86 14.29 -16.46 -9.91
N TYR A 87 14.11 -17.76 -9.64
CA TYR A 87 14.33 -18.83 -10.62
C TYR A 87 13.32 -18.78 -11.78
N PHE A 88 12.16 -18.15 -11.56
CA PHE A 88 11.07 -18.08 -12.53
C PHE A 88 10.94 -16.71 -13.20
N SER A 89 11.56 -15.66 -12.66
CA SER A 89 11.36 -14.27 -13.10
C SER A 89 12.20 -13.85 -14.31
N SER A 90 13.12 -14.69 -14.80
CA SER A 90 14.20 -14.22 -15.68
C SER A 90 13.97 -14.34 -17.19
N SER A 91 12.89 -14.96 -17.69
CA SER A 91 12.77 -15.11 -19.17
C SER A 91 11.39 -15.44 -19.76
N THR A 92 10.34 -15.61 -18.95
CA THR A 92 9.01 -15.91 -19.51
C THR A 92 8.25 -14.61 -19.72
N GLY A 93 7.86 -14.30 -20.96
CA GLY A 93 6.89 -13.25 -21.27
C GLY A 93 5.50 -13.61 -20.75
N LEU A 94 5.38 -13.74 -19.43
CA LEU A 94 4.27 -14.28 -18.66
C LEU A 94 4.01 -13.34 -17.47
N ALA A 95 2.82 -12.78 -17.39
CA ALA A 95 2.33 -12.10 -16.20
C ALA A 95 1.65 -13.14 -15.30
N TRP A 96 2.03 -13.24 -14.04
CA TRP A 96 1.51 -14.31 -13.17
C TRP A 96 1.33 -13.88 -11.72
N LYS A 97 0.43 -14.59 -11.02
CA LYS A 97 0.16 -14.39 -9.60
C LYS A 97 -0.12 -15.71 -8.91
N THR A 98 0.37 -15.82 -7.68
CA THR A 98 0.02 -16.94 -6.77
C THR A 98 -1.05 -16.54 -5.77
N GLY A 99 -1.81 -17.53 -5.31
CA GLY A 99 -2.72 -17.44 -4.17
C GLY A 99 -2.49 -18.61 -3.21
N THR A 100 -2.60 -18.35 -1.91
CA THR A 100 -2.56 -19.39 -0.86
C THR A 100 -3.72 -19.12 0.07
N SER A 101 -4.62 -20.08 0.25
CA SER A 101 -5.77 -19.91 1.14
C SER A 101 -5.38 -20.07 2.61
N PHE A 102 -6.23 -19.55 3.50
CA PHE A 102 -6.05 -19.71 4.93
C PHE A 102 -6.09 -21.20 5.33
N GLY A 103 -5.17 -21.62 6.20
CA GLY A 103 -5.06 -23.02 6.62
C GLY A 103 -4.43 -23.95 5.57
N PHE A 104 -3.81 -23.41 4.52
CA PHE A 104 -3.10 -24.18 3.48
C PHE A 104 -3.99 -25.22 2.78
N ARG A 105 -5.23 -24.85 2.46
CA ARG A 105 -6.19 -25.74 1.76
C ARG A 105 -6.00 -25.70 0.25
N ASP A 106 -5.66 -24.53 -0.28
CA ASP A 106 -5.58 -24.27 -1.71
C ASP A 106 -4.30 -23.53 -2.04
N ALA A 107 -3.59 -24.06 -3.05
CA ALA A 107 -2.50 -23.41 -3.73
C ALA A 107 -2.94 -23.06 -5.16
N TRP A 108 -2.91 -21.78 -5.48
CA TRP A 108 -3.29 -21.26 -6.80
C TRP A 108 -2.09 -20.62 -7.49
N ALA A 109 -2.02 -20.77 -8.81
CA ALA A 109 -1.19 -19.96 -9.68
C ALA A 109 -1.95 -19.70 -10.98
N VAL A 110 -2.05 -18.43 -11.38
CA VAL A 110 -2.65 -18.03 -12.66
C VAL A 110 -1.66 -17.15 -13.41
N GLY A 111 -1.49 -17.45 -14.69
CA GLY A 111 -0.52 -16.80 -15.56
C GLY A 111 -1.13 -16.52 -16.92
N THR A 112 -0.70 -15.43 -17.55
CA THR A 112 -1.18 -15.01 -18.86
C THR A 112 -0.05 -14.54 -19.77
N THR A 113 -0.15 -14.95 -21.03
CA THR A 113 0.56 -14.43 -22.19
C THR A 113 -0.48 -13.88 -23.18
N PRO A 114 -0.06 -13.20 -24.27
CA PRO A 114 -1.01 -12.71 -25.28
C PRO A 114 -1.84 -13.79 -26.01
N ASP A 115 -1.40 -15.04 -25.95
CA ASP A 115 -2.04 -16.15 -26.65
C ASP A 115 -2.60 -17.21 -25.69
N TYR A 116 -2.12 -17.27 -24.45
CA TYR A 116 -2.49 -18.33 -23.51
C TYR A 116 -2.76 -17.79 -22.10
N VAL A 117 -3.76 -18.39 -21.44
CA VAL A 117 -3.98 -18.26 -20.00
C VAL A 117 -3.85 -19.64 -19.38
N ILE A 118 -3.05 -19.74 -18.32
CA ILE A 118 -2.78 -20.97 -17.59
C ILE A 118 -3.26 -20.75 -16.16
N GLY A 119 -4.14 -21.62 -15.69
CA GLY A 119 -4.51 -21.68 -14.28
C GLY A 119 -4.17 -23.04 -13.71
N VAL A 120 -3.55 -23.04 -12.54
CA VAL A 120 -3.22 -24.23 -11.76
C VAL A 120 -3.81 -24.07 -10.36
N TRP A 121 -4.52 -25.12 -9.94
CA TRP A 121 -4.95 -25.30 -8.56
C TRP A 121 -4.40 -26.62 -8.05
N ALA A 122 -3.92 -26.62 -6.81
CA ALA A 122 -3.54 -27.81 -6.07
C ALA A 122 -4.15 -27.74 -4.67
N GLY A 123 -4.79 -28.83 -4.25
CA GLY A 123 -5.45 -28.97 -2.97
C GLY A 123 -6.01 -30.37 -2.79
N ASN A 124 -6.40 -30.69 -1.56
CA ASN A 124 -7.11 -31.93 -1.32
C ASN A 124 -8.58 -31.76 -1.71
N ALA A 125 -9.15 -32.74 -2.43
CA ALA A 125 -10.54 -32.67 -2.90
C ALA A 125 -11.57 -32.63 -1.77
N ASP A 126 -11.18 -33.06 -0.57
CA ASP A 126 -11.99 -33.00 0.66
C ASP A 126 -11.87 -31.66 1.42
N GLY A 127 -11.07 -30.72 0.91
CA GLY A 127 -10.82 -29.41 1.51
C GLY A 127 -9.92 -29.43 2.75
N THR A 128 -9.29 -30.58 3.08
CA THR A 128 -8.36 -30.67 4.21
C THR A 128 -7.09 -29.88 3.92
N GLY A 129 -6.66 -29.08 4.89
CA GLY A 129 -5.43 -28.30 4.79
C GLY A 129 -4.18 -29.17 4.89
N ARG A 130 -3.14 -28.84 4.12
CA ARG A 130 -1.84 -29.50 4.18
C ARG A 130 -0.73 -28.48 4.44
N PRO A 131 -0.05 -28.52 5.60
CA PRO A 131 1.08 -27.62 5.86
C PRO A 131 2.11 -27.65 4.73
N GLY A 132 2.55 -26.47 4.29
CA GLY A 132 3.50 -26.31 3.18
C GLY A 132 2.87 -26.30 1.78
N LEU A 133 1.55 -26.53 1.66
CA LEU A 133 0.82 -26.36 0.40
C LEU A 133 0.62 -24.86 0.14
N THR A 134 1.52 -24.26 -0.63
CA THR A 134 1.45 -22.83 -0.99
C THR A 134 1.41 -22.67 -2.50
N GLY A 135 0.86 -21.55 -2.97
CA GLY A 135 0.87 -21.23 -4.40
C GLY A 135 2.28 -21.22 -5.01
N LEU A 136 3.30 -20.85 -4.23
CA LEU A 136 4.69 -20.79 -4.72
C LEU A 136 5.36 -22.18 -4.78
N SER A 137 5.09 -23.06 -3.81
CA SER A 137 5.73 -24.39 -3.74
C SER A 137 5.00 -25.47 -4.54
N ALA A 138 3.68 -25.33 -4.75
CA ALA A 138 2.86 -26.36 -5.38
C ALA A 138 2.35 -25.97 -6.76
N ALA A 139 1.69 -24.81 -6.90
CA ALA A 139 1.00 -24.44 -8.14
C ALA A 139 1.93 -23.74 -9.15
N ALA A 140 2.82 -22.85 -8.68
CA ALA A 140 3.71 -22.09 -9.56
C ALA A 140 4.66 -22.98 -10.39
N PRO A 141 5.32 -24.02 -9.84
CA PRO A 141 6.22 -24.87 -10.63
C PRO A 141 5.50 -25.52 -11.83
N VAL A 142 4.32 -26.08 -11.59
CA VAL A 142 3.49 -26.68 -12.65
C VAL A 142 3.09 -25.64 -13.69
N LEU A 143 2.72 -24.43 -13.27
CA LEU A 143 2.39 -23.33 -14.18
C LEU A 143 3.57 -22.97 -15.09
N PHE A 144 4.79 -22.91 -14.55
CA PHE A 144 5.98 -22.58 -15.34
C PHE A 144 6.42 -23.73 -16.26
N GLU A 145 6.26 -24.99 -15.85
CA GLU A 145 6.47 -26.14 -16.72
C GLU A 145 5.50 -26.11 -17.91
N LEU A 146 4.21 -25.89 -17.66
CA LEU A 146 3.21 -25.73 -18.72
C LEU A 146 3.54 -24.55 -19.64
N ALA A 147 3.90 -23.40 -19.08
CA ALA A 147 4.30 -22.23 -19.87
C ALA A 147 5.55 -22.50 -20.72
N GLY A 148 6.49 -23.31 -20.22
CA GLY A 148 7.69 -23.74 -20.94
C GLY A 148 7.40 -24.63 -22.15
N CYS A 149 6.29 -25.37 -22.12
CA CYS A 149 5.82 -26.23 -23.21
C CYS A 149 5.01 -25.49 -24.29
N LEU A 150 4.54 -24.26 -24.01
CA LEU A 150 3.71 -23.49 -24.93
C LEU A 150 4.56 -22.62 -25.89
N PRO A 151 4.07 -22.36 -27.12
CA PRO A 151 4.73 -21.45 -28.04
C PRO A 151 4.96 -20.06 -27.44
N ARG A 152 6.13 -19.48 -27.73
CA ARG A 152 6.47 -18.12 -27.29
C ARG A 152 6.00 -17.10 -28.32
N GLY A 153 5.03 -16.29 -27.92
CA GLY A 153 4.59 -15.11 -28.66
C GLY A 153 5.31 -13.83 -28.24
N ASN A 154 5.10 -12.76 -29.00
CA ASN A 154 5.48 -11.41 -28.58
C ASN A 154 4.61 -10.97 -27.42
N TRP A 155 5.14 -10.13 -26.53
CA TRP A 155 4.38 -9.55 -25.43
C TRP A 155 3.33 -8.54 -25.94
N PHE A 156 2.35 -8.19 -25.10
CA PHE A 156 1.35 -7.18 -25.45
C PHE A 156 2.02 -5.85 -25.77
N SER A 157 1.63 -5.22 -26.89
CA SER A 157 1.98 -3.83 -27.18
C SER A 157 1.37 -2.90 -26.11
N PRO A 158 2.04 -1.80 -25.74
CA PRO A 158 1.44 -0.80 -24.88
C PRO A 158 0.25 -0.12 -25.58
N PRO A 159 -0.91 0.06 -24.90
CA PRO A 159 -2.04 0.80 -25.44
C PRO A 159 -1.79 2.31 -25.37
N TYR A 160 -0.89 2.83 -26.20
CA TYR A 160 -0.40 4.22 -26.13
C TYR A 160 -1.49 5.28 -26.11
N ASN A 161 -2.62 5.07 -26.79
CA ASN A 161 -3.73 6.02 -26.83
C ASN A 161 -4.51 6.16 -25.52
N GLU A 162 -4.36 5.21 -24.57
CA GLU A 162 -4.96 5.30 -23.23
C GLU A 162 -3.95 5.56 -22.12
N LEU A 163 -2.66 5.58 -22.47
CA LEU A 163 -1.59 5.88 -21.55
C LEU A 163 -1.29 7.37 -21.59
N ALA A 164 -1.10 7.94 -20.41
CA ALA A 164 -0.62 9.29 -20.23
C ALA A 164 0.74 9.23 -19.54
N LYS A 165 1.71 9.98 -20.07
CA LYS A 165 3.00 10.16 -19.40
C LYS A 165 2.87 11.20 -18.31
N VAL A 166 3.36 10.86 -17.12
CA VAL A 166 3.42 11.78 -15.99
C VAL A 166 4.76 11.68 -15.28
N SER A 167 5.17 12.81 -14.71
CA SER A 167 6.25 12.85 -13.74
C SER A 167 5.75 12.39 -12.37
N VAL A 168 6.43 11.43 -11.75
CA VAL A 168 6.15 10.88 -10.42
C VAL A 168 7.33 11.16 -9.50
N CYS A 169 7.04 11.53 -8.26
CA CYS A 169 8.03 11.69 -7.19
C CYS A 169 8.56 10.32 -6.77
N LYS A 170 9.86 10.07 -6.93
CA LYS A 170 10.47 8.78 -6.55
C LYS A 170 10.40 8.51 -5.06
N ASP A 171 10.44 9.57 -4.24
CA ASP A 171 10.49 9.42 -2.78
C ASP A 171 9.10 9.11 -2.19
N SER A 172 8.02 9.56 -2.84
CA SER A 172 6.65 9.39 -2.33
C SER A 172 5.72 8.53 -3.18
N GLY A 173 6.05 8.27 -4.45
CA GLY A 173 5.18 7.57 -5.41
C GLY A 173 3.94 8.35 -5.88
N PHE A 174 3.80 9.62 -5.47
CA PHE A 174 2.74 10.50 -5.95
C PHE A 174 3.15 11.15 -7.26
N ARG A 175 2.19 11.68 -8.03
CA ARG A 175 2.52 12.59 -9.13
C ARG A 175 3.40 13.72 -8.61
N ALA A 176 4.47 14.02 -9.34
CA ALA A 176 5.43 15.02 -8.92
C ALA A 176 4.73 16.37 -8.75
N GLY A 177 4.93 16.97 -7.57
CA GLY A 177 4.60 18.37 -7.33
C GLY A 177 5.72 19.29 -7.81
N PRO A 178 5.51 20.61 -7.77
CA PRO A 178 6.51 21.59 -8.21
C PRO A 178 7.81 21.57 -7.39
N TYR A 179 7.76 21.04 -6.16
CA TYR A 179 8.90 21.01 -5.23
C TYR A 179 9.58 19.62 -5.15
N CYS A 180 9.15 18.66 -5.98
CA CYS A 180 9.80 17.35 -6.05
C CYS A 180 11.10 17.48 -6.84
N THR A 181 12.23 17.18 -6.21
CA THR A 181 13.55 17.27 -6.85
C THR A 181 13.98 15.95 -7.50
N ASN A 182 13.46 14.83 -6.99
CA ASN A 182 13.74 13.49 -7.47
C ASN A 182 12.50 12.89 -8.15
N THR A 183 12.43 12.98 -9.48
CA THR A 183 11.27 12.53 -10.26
C THR A 183 11.64 11.47 -11.30
N GLU A 184 10.64 10.71 -11.73
CA GLU A 184 10.70 9.81 -12.88
C GLU A 184 9.47 9.96 -13.76
N GLU A 185 9.67 9.85 -15.07
CA GLU A 185 8.58 9.75 -16.02
C GLU A 185 8.05 8.32 -16.05
N THR A 186 6.74 8.17 -15.92
CA THR A 186 6.07 6.87 -15.98
C THR A 186 4.74 6.97 -16.73
N ASP A 187 4.34 5.88 -17.36
CA ASP A 187 3.06 5.76 -18.04
C ASP A 187 1.97 5.37 -17.03
N ILE A 188 0.88 6.13 -17.01
CA ILE A 188 -0.31 5.84 -16.21
C ILE A 188 -1.55 5.74 -17.09
N SER A 189 -2.63 5.16 -16.59
CA SER A 189 -3.92 5.25 -17.28
C SER A 189 -4.46 6.68 -17.23
N ALA A 190 -5.31 7.06 -18.19
CA ALA A 190 -5.97 8.36 -18.19
C ALA A 190 -6.70 8.68 -16.86
N ASN A 191 -7.32 7.69 -16.23
CA ASN A 191 -7.93 7.85 -14.90
C ASN A 191 -6.91 8.10 -13.78
N GLY A 192 -5.68 7.62 -13.93
CA GLY A 192 -4.58 7.90 -13.02
C GLY A 192 -4.24 9.39 -12.94
N LEU A 193 -4.59 10.21 -13.94
CA LEU A 193 -4.40 11.67 -13.89
C LEU A 193 -5.25 12.35 -12.81
N LYS A 194 -6.23 11.64 -12.23
CA LYS A 194 -7.02 12.10 -11.08
C LYS A 194 -6.28 11.92 -9.75
N SER A 195 -5.14 11.24 -9.73
CA SER A 195 -4.32 11.11 -8.53
C SER A 195 -3.73 12.46 -8.11
N ASN A 196 -3.62 12.66 -6.79
CA ASN A 196 -3.08 13.88 -6.21
C ASN A 196 -1.58 14.04 -6.52
N SER A 197 -1.12 15.29 -6.53
CA SER A 197 0.31 15.59 -6.50
C SER A 197 0.92 15.31 -5.13
N CYS A 198 2.25 15.21 -5.08
CA CYS A 198 2.99 14.93 -3.86
C CYS A 198 2.68 15.96 -2.76
N PRO A 199 2.10 15.55 -1.62
CA PRO A 199 1.80 16.45 -0.52
C PRO A 199 2.99 16.68 0.44
N TYR A 200 4.07 15.91 0.27
CA TYR A 200 5.17 15.83 1.25
C TYR A 200 6.34 16.75 0.91
N HIS A 201 6.57 17.05 -0.37
CA HIS A 201 7.57 18.02 -0.78
C HIS A 201 7.04 19.44 -0.61
N LYS A 202 7.63 20.20 0.32
CA LYS A 202 7.22 21.56 0.65
C LYS A 202 8.44 22.48 0.69
N ILE A 203 8.23 23.77 0.48
CA ILE A 203 9.24 24.78 0.76
C ILE A 203 9.25 25.07 2.25
N ILE A 204 10.44 25.06 2.85
CA ILE A 204 10.68 25.55 4.20
C ILE A 204 11.65 26.72 4.18
N HIS A 205 11.55 27.59 5.18
CA HIS A 205 12.39 28.76 5.34
C HIS A 205 13.41 28.52 6.45
N LEU A 206 14.68 28.66 6.11
CA LEU A 206 15.81 28.39 7.00
C LEU A 206 16.65 29.65 7.23
N ASN A 207 17.36 29.67 8.35
CA ASN A 207 18.39 30.68 8.59
C ASN A 207 19.57 30.53 7.62
N SER A 208 20.46 31.51 7.57
CA SER A 208 21.63 31.52 6.67
C SER A 208 22.57 30.31 6.86
N SER A 209 22.62 29.71 8.05
CA SER A 209 23.39 28.49 8.32
C SER A 209 22.65 27.17 8.03
N LEU A 210 21.40 27.23 7.57
CA LEU A 210 20.54 26.08 7.26
C LEU A 210 20.28 25.11 8.44
N THR A 211 20.36 25.61 9.67
CA THR A 211 20.21 24.80 10.90
C THR A 211 18.86 24.94 11.57
N TYR A 212 18.19 26.08 11.41
CA TYR A 212 16.92 26.36 12.06
C TYR A 212 15.87 26.86 11.06
N ARG A 213 14.61 26.46 11.30
CA ARG A 213 13.47 27.04 10.62
C ARG A 213 13.16 28.43 11.20
N VAL A 214 12.95 29.39 10.30
CA VAL A 214 12.70 30.80 10.63
C VAL A 214 11.56 31.35 9.76
N ASN A 215 10.97 32.46 10.19
CA ASN A 215 10.02 33.23 9.41
C ASN A 215 10.46 34.71 9.37
N ALA A 216 9.72 35.56 8.65
CA ALA A 216 10.01 36.98 8.54
C ALA A 216 9.83 37.77 9.86
N GLU A 217 9.15 37.19 10.87
CA GLU A 217 8.96 37.80 12.18
C GLU A 217 10.19 37.63 13.07
N CYS A 218 10.93 36.52 12.92
CA CYS A 218 12.03 36.16 13.80
C CYS A 218 13.42 36.26 13.15
N ALA A 219 13.51 36.41 11.83
CA ALA A 219 14.76 36.56 11.09
C ALA A 219 14.67 37.66 10.03
N ASN A 220 15.80 38.28 9.70
CA ASN A 220 15.88 39.27 8.62
C ASN A 220 15.46 38.61 7.29
N PRO A 221 14.40 39.10 6.60
CA PRO A 221 13.92 38.51 5.36
C PRO A 221 14.99 38.36 4.26
N LEU A 222 16.01 39.22 4.27
CA LEU A 222 17.12 39.17 3.29
C LEU A 222 18.10 38.00 3.52
N THR A 223 18.09 37.39 4.70
CA THR A 223 18.98 36.26 5.04
C THR A 223 18.26 34.91 5.10
N ILE A 224 16.94 34.91 4.88
CA ILE A 224 16.13 33.69 4.85
C ILE A 224 16.43 32.92 3.58
N VAL A 225 16.73 31.63 3.73
CA VAL A 225 16.94 30.70 2.61
C VAL A 225 15.74 29.78 2.49
N SER A 226 15.03 29.86 1.37
CA SER A 226 13.93 28.96 1.03
C SER A 226 14.48 27.70 0.35
N LYS A 227 14.08 26.52 0.83
CA LYS A 227 14.55 25.25 0.28
C LYS A 227 13.42 24.22 0.24
N GLU A 228 13.43 23.38 -0.79
CA GLU A 228 12.58 22.19 -0.87
C GLU A 228 12.97 21.18 0.21
N TRP A 229 11.97 20.64 0.88
CA TRP A 229 12.15 19.62 1.91
C TRP A 229 11.10 18.53 1.78
N PHE A 230 11.53 17.29 1.93
CA PHE A 230 10.65 16.13 1.98
C PHE A 230 10.20 15.89 3.43
N ILE A 231 8.91 16.11 3.71
CA ILE A 231 8.35 16.12 5.06
C ILE A 231 7.26 15.06 5.16
N LEU A 232 7.57 13.96 5.84
CA LEU A 232 6.58 12.94 6.16
C LEU A 232 5.82 13.28 7.45
N PRO A 233 4.58 12.77 7.64
CA PRO A 233 3.90 12.76 8.93
C PRO A 233 4.75 12.04 10.00
N PRO A 234 4.69 12.43 11.29
CA PRO A 234 5.55 11.87 12.33
C PRO A 234 5.52 10.34 12.42
N ALA A 235 4.35 9.70 12.29
CA ALA A 235 4.25 8.24 12.34
C ALA A 235 4.93 7.60 11.12
N MET A 236 4.74 8.15 9.92
CA MET A 236 5.42 7.68 8.71
C MET A 236 6.93 7.90 8.78
N GLU A 237 7.36 9.09 9.22
CA GLU A 237 8.76 9.46 9.39
C GLU A 237 9.50 8.49 10.32
N TYR A 238 8.87 8.12 11.44
CA TYR A 238 9.44 7.19 12.42
C TYR A 238 9.84 5.84 11.81
N TYR A 239 8.99 5.27 10.96
CA TYR A 239 9.29 4.01 10.26
C TYR A 239 10.20 4.21 9.05
N TYR A 240 9.99 5.28 8.28
CA TYR A 240 10.77 5.56 7.07
C TYR A 240 12.26 5.72 7.38
N ARG A 241 12.61 6.49 8.41
CA ARG A 241 13.99 6.76 8.82
C ARG A 241 14.79 5.51 9.22
N GLN A 242 14.12 4.45 9.65
CA GLN A 242 14.79 3.19 10.02
C GLN A 242 15.37 2.47 8.79
N LYS A 243 14.81 2.69 7.60
CA LYS A 243 15.26 2.09 6.34
C LYS A 243 15.94 3.08 5.40
N HIS A 244 15.84 4.38 5.69
CA HIS A 244 16.36 5.47 4.86
C HIS A 244 17.30 6.38 5.67
N PRO A 245 18.58 5.98 5.88
CA PRO A 245 19.57 6.78 6.60
C PRO A 245 19.83 8.18 5.99
N GLU A 246 19.56 8.33 4.70
CA GLU A 246 19.67 9.56 3.93
C GLU A 246 18.56 10.59 4.23
N TYR A 247 17.44 10.15 4.82
CA TYR A 247 16.31 11.02 5.12
C TYR A 247 16.72 12.09 6.15
N LYS A 248 16.50 13.36 5.80
CA LYS A 248 16.81 14.50 6.67
C LYS A 248 15.56 14.92 7.43
N PRO A 249 15.52 14.73 8.77
CA PRO A 249 14.39 15.19 9.56
C PRO A 249 14.24 16.70 9.45
N LEU A 250 13.02 17.17 9.68
CA LEU A 250 12.70 18.58 9.65
C LEU A 250 13.53 19.34 10.68
N PRO A 251 14.28 20.40 10.29
CA PRO A 251 15.09 21.16 11.24
C PRO A 251 14.22 21.79 12.35
N PRO A 252 14.76 21.93 13.58
CA PRO A 252 14.05 22.58 14.67
C PRO A 252 13.75 24.05 14.34
N VAL A 253 12.73 24.59 15.00
CA VAL A 253 12.42 26.03 14.90
C VAL A 253 13.48 26.81 15.69
N ALA A 254 13.88 27.98 15.18
CA ALA A 254 14.83 28.85 15.89
C ALA A 254 14.28 29.25 17.27
N PRO A 255 15.10 29.30 18.33
CA PRO A 255 14.66 29.75 19.65
C PRO A 255 13.99 31.14 19.58
N GLY A 256 12.79 31.27 20.16
CA GLY A 256 12.02 32.52 20.13
C GLY A 256 11.27 32.78 18.81
N CYS A 257 11.35 31.87 17.84
CA CYS A 257 10.59 31.92 16.60
C CYS A 257 9.36 31.00 16.68
N ASN A 258 8.23 31.43 16.13
CA ASN A 258 7.04 30.60 15.99
C ASN A 258 6.71 30.43 14.50
N THR A 259 6.97 29.25 13.95
CA THR A 259 6.76 28.99 12.51
C THR A 259 5.35 28.52 12.16
N GLY A 260 4.38 28.71 13.05
CA GLY A 260 3.02 28.17 12.89
C GLY A 260 2.95 26.65 13.09
N ASN A 261 1.75 26.16 13.42
CA ASN A 261 1.48 24.75 13.76
C ASN A 261 1.15 23.87 12.53
N ASP A 262 1.46 24.32 11.32
CA ASP A 262 1.04 23.61 10.09
C ASP A 262 1.72 22.24 9.89
N ILE A 263 2.80 21.97 10.62
CA ILE A 263 3.51 20.70 10.57
C ILE A 263 3.48 20.06 11.96
N PRO A 264 2.77 18.93 12.15
CA PRO A 264 2.65 18.30 13.45
C PRO A 264 4.00 17.79 13.94
N ALA A 265 4.28 18.02 15.22
CA ALA A 265 5.49 17.54 15.91
C ALA A 265 5.42 16.05 16.26
N MET A 266 4.20 15.55 16.52
CA MET A 266 3.92 14.18 16.93
C MET A 266 2.60 13.66 16.37
N GLU A 267 2.46 12.34 16.35
CA GLU A 267 1.29 11.61 15.83
C GLU A 267 1.12 10.29 16.57
N PHE A 268 -0.13 9.84 16.80
CA PHE A 268 -0.39 8.53 17.38
C PHE A 268 -0.10 7.43 16.35
N ILE A 269 0.77 6.48 16.73
CA ILE A 269 0.88 5.19 16.04
C ILE A 269 -0.30 4.31 16.45
N TYR A 270 -0.62 4.31 17.75
CA TYR A 270 -1.76 3.60 18.31
C TYR A 270 -2.23 4.25 19.63
N PRO A 271 -3.55 4.31 19.92
CA PRO A 271 -4.66 3.95 19.05
C PRO A 271 -4.90 4.97 17.93
N SER A 272 -5.44 4.51 16.80
CA SER A 272 -5.88 5.41 15.72
C SER A 272 -7.26 6.01 16.03
N GLN A 273 -7.55 7.16 15.42
CA GLN A 273 -8.80 7.88 15.63
C GLN A 273 -10.03 7.00 15.32
N GLY A 274 -10.91 6.82 16.31
CA GLY A 274 -12.17 6.08 16.21
C GLY A 274 -12.05 4.56 16.28
N ILE A 275 -10.88 4.01 16.61
CA ILE A 275 -10.70 2.56 16.70
C ILE A 275 -11.51 1.96 17.86
N THR A 276 -12.00 0.74 17.66
CA THR A 276 -12.61 -0.09 18.70
C THR A 276 -11.60 -1.15 19.17
N ILE A 277 -11.34 -1.18 20.47
CA ILE A 277 -10.34 -2.03 21.11
C ILE A 277 -11.05 -3.04 22.01
N PHE A 278 -10.76 -4.32 21.80
CA PHE A 278 -11.15 -5.38 22.72
C PHE A 278 -9.95 -5.74 23.60
N ILE A 279 -10.09 -5.60 24.92
CA ILE A 279 -9.04 -5.94 25.88
C ILE A 279 -9.27 -7.37 26.39
N PRO A 280 -8.48 -8.36 25.94
CA PRO A 280 -8.65 -9.73 26.41
C PRO A 280 -8.26 -9.86 27.89
N ARG A 281 -8.77 -10.91 28.54
CA ARG A 281 -8.30 -11.32 29.86
C ARG A 281 -7.16 -12.31 29.71
N ASP A 282 -6.17 -12.23 30.59
CA ASP A 282 -5.09 -13.22 30.68
C ASP A 282 -5.58 -14.54 31.28
N GLN A 283 -4.68 -15.52 31.40
CA GLN A 283 -4.98 -16.84 32.00
C GLN A 283 -5.38 -16.75 33.48
N SER A 284 -5.08 -15.63 34.14
CA SER A 284 -5.42 -15.32 35.53
C SER A 284 -6.77 -14.60 35.66
N GLY A 285 -7.43 -14.27 34.55
CA GLY A 285 -8.71 -13.57 34.51
C GLY A 285 -8.61 -12.05 34.64
N LEU A 286 -7.40 -11.49 34.70
CA LEU A 286 -7.13 -10.05 34.75
C LEU A 286 -7.17 -9.45 33.35
N LEU A 287 -7.61 -8.19 33.25
CA LEU A 287 -7.55 -7.47 31.98
C LEU A 287 -6.09 -7.26 31.57
N THR A 288 -5.79 -7.59 30.32
CA THR A 288 -4.51 -7.24 29.69
C THR A 288 -4.40 -5.71 29.53
N ARG A 289 -3.18 -5.24 29.25
CA ARG A 289 -2.92 -3.82 29.06
C ARG A 289 -2.85 -3.50 27.57
N VAL A 290 -3.34 -2.32 27.21
CA VAL A 290 -3.22 -1.80 25.86
C VAL A 290 -2.00 -0.90 25.81
N ILE A 291 -1.09 -1.10 24.85
CA ILE A 291 0.08 -0.22 24.70
C ILE A 291 -0.30 0.90 23.73
N ALA A 292 -0.37 2.13 24.23
CA ALA A 292 -0.44 3.30 23.38
C ALA A 292 0.97 3.69 22.95
N GLU A 293 1.09 4.16 21.71
CA GLU A 293 2.36 4.51 21.07
C GLU A 293 2.22 5.81 20.28
N VAL A 294 3.17 6.72 20.50
CA VAL A 294 3.24 8.03 19.83
C VAL A 294 4.58 8.16 19.13
N ALA A 295 4.57 8.57 17.86
CA ALA A 295 5.77 9.00 17.16
C ALA A 295 6.01 10.49 17.39
N HIS A 296 7.22 10.84 17.81
CA HIS A 296 7.66 12.23 17.94
C HIS A 296 8.85 12.48 17.01
N ARG A 297 8.85 13.58 16.24
CA ARG A 297 9.97 13.91 15.31
C ARG A 297 11.32 14.04 16.03
N ASN A 298 11.26 14.51 17.27
CA ASN A 298 12.39 14.57 18.19
C ASN A 298 12.17 13.62 19.38
N SER A 299 12.70 12.40 19.32
CA SER A 299 12.50 11.38 20.35
C SER A 299 13.07 11.75 21.72
N SER A 300 14.01 12.71 21.82
CA SER A 300 14.57 13.10 23.12
C SER A 300 13.62 13.95 23.96
N LYS A 301 12.55 14.46 23.36
CA LYS A 301 11.54 15.30 24.04
C LYS A 301 10.76 14.49 25.05
N THR A 302 10.33 15.13 26.13
CA THR A 302 9.44 14.49 27.11
C THR A 302 8.00 14.73 26.70
N ILE A 303 7.17 13.69 26.74
CA ILE A 303 5.72 13.80 26.53
C ILE A 303 4.94 13.36 27.76
N TYR A 304 3.78 14.00 27.95
CA TYR A 304 2.90 13.86 29.10
C TYR A 304 1.57 13.25 28.66
N TRP A 305 1.23 12.08 29.21
CA TRP A 305 0.06 11.29 28.82
C TRP A 305 -1.15 11.59 29.69
N HIS A 306 -2.30 11.76 29.06
CA HIS A 306 -3.57 12.02 29.72
C HIS A 306 -4.67 11.16 29.11
N LEU A 307 -5.42 10.45 29.95
CA LEU A 307 -6.58 9.67 29.56
C LEU A 307 -7.82 10.27 30.22
N ASP A 308 -8.80 10.67 29.42
CA ASP A 308 -10.03 11.32 29.89
C ASP A 308 -9.76 12.51 30.82
N ARG A 309 -8.76 13.33 30.45
CA ARG A 309 -8.24 14.48 31.21
C ARG A 309 -7.53 14.12 32.53
N LYS A 310 -7.35 12.84 32.85
CA LYS A 310 -6.55 12.38 33.98
C LYS A 310 -5.11 12.12 33.55
N TYR A 311 -4.16 12.74 34.22
CA TYR A 311 -2.74 12.51 33.99
C TYR A 311 -2.36 11.06 34.33
N LEU A 312 -1.67 10.39 33.41
CA LEU A 312 -1.20 9.01 33.56
C LEU A 312 0.29 8.93 33.90
N GLY A 313 1.11 9.77 33.27
CA GLY A 313 2.56 9.71 33.41
C GLY A 313 3.31 10.43 32.30
N THR A 314 4.63 10.28 32.30
CA THR A 314 5.51 10.79 31.25
C THR A 314 6.33 9.68 30.62
N THR A 315 6.79 9.93 29.39
CA THR A 315 7.75 9.06 28.70
C THR A 315 8.80 9.91 28.01
N LYS A 316 9.99 9.34 27.84
CA LYS A 316 11.14 9.98 27.18
C LYS A 316 11.87 8.94 26.33
N ILE A 317 12.35 9.32 25.15
CA ILE A 317 13.04 8.44 24.18
C ILE A 317 12.10 7.41 23.54
N ILE A 318 11.45 6.58 24.36
CA ILE A 318 10.47 5.58 23.94
C ILE A 318 9.10 6.04 24.42
N HIS A 319 8.25 6.43 23.48
CA HIS A 319 6.94 7.00 23.73
C HIS A 319 5.85 5.93 23.70
N MET A 320 5.95 5.00 24.65
CA MET A 320 4.96 3.95 24.87
C MET A 320 4.41 4.04 26.29
N HIS A 321 3.09 3.97 26.42
CA HIS A 321 2.43 3.98 27.72
C HIS A 321 1.36 2.91 27.80
N GLU A 322 1.35 2.17 28.91
CA GLU A 322 0.31 1.18 29.18
C GLU A 322 -1.00 1.88 29.56
N LEU A 323 -2.09 1.48 28.92
CA LEU A 323 -3.43 1.95 29.20
C LEU A 323 -4.23 0.84 29.87
N LEU A 324 -4.94 1.24 30.93
CA LEU A 324 -5.99 0.47 31.56
C LEU A 324 -7.23 1.35 31.60
N ALA A 325 -8.28 0.93 30.91
CA ALA A 325 -9.54 1.64 30.85
C ALA A 325 -10.72 0.66 30.82
N GLU A 326 -11.83 1.10 31.41
CA GLU A 326 -13.08 0.33 31.44
C GLU A 326 -13.76 0.34 30.06
N PRO A 327 -14.76 -0.53 29.81
CA PRO A 327 -15.54 -0.44 28.58
C PRO A 327 -16.24 0.91 28.44
N GLY A 328 -16.06 1.58 27.30
CA GLY A 328 -16.59 2.93 27.08
C GLY A 328 -15.87 3.69 25.97
N ASN A 329 -16.27 4.94 25.76
CA ASN A 329 -15.58 5.88 24.88
C ASN A 329 -14.54 6.65 25.70
N HIS A 330 -13.32 6.70 25.19
CA HIS A 330 -12.18 7.32 25.85
C HIS A 330 -11.49 8.32 24.92
N THR A 331 -10.89 9.34 25.51
CA THR A 331 -10.01 10.29 24.82
C THR A 331 -8.61 10.21 25.42
N LEU A 332 -7.64 9.86 24.58
CA LEU A 332 -6.22 9.93 24.94
C LEU A 332 -5.63 11.20 24.36
N SER A 333 -4.96 11.97 25.19
CA SER A 333 -4.26 13.19 24.82
C SER A 333 -2.81 13.11 25.28
N VAL A 334 -1.90 13.60 24.43
CA VAL A 334 -0.50 13.79 24.81
C VAL A 334 -0.08 15.24 24.54
N VAL A 335 0.78 15.75 25.42
CA VAL A 335 1.36 17.10 25.32
C VAL A 335 2.87 16.96 25.43
N ASP A 336 3.64 17.69 24.63
CA ASP A 336 5.11 17.74 24.76
C ASP A 336 5.58 18.90 25.64
N GLU A 337 6.87 18.95 25.94
CA GLU A 337 7.49 20.04 26.73
C GLU A 337 7.44 21.43 26.06
N ASP A 338 7.19 21.49 24.74
CA ASP A 338 7.08 22.74 23.98
C ASP A 338 5.60 23.20 23.86
N GLY A 339 4.66 22.47 24.45
CA GLY A 339 3.23 22.78 24.47
C GLY A 339 2.45 22.28 23.24
N ASN A 340 3.07 21.52 22.33
CA ASN A 340 2.34 20.86 21.26
C ASN A 340 1.45 19.77 21.87
N SER A 341 0.24 19.61 21.35
CA SER A 341 -0.69 18.58 21.82
C SER A 341 -1.40 17.88 20.68
N ILE A 342 -1.65 16.60 20.87
CA ILE A 342 -2.48 15.77 19.98
C ILE A 342 -3.44 14.95 20.83
N SER A 343 -4.61 14.63 20.28
CA SER A 343 -5.60 13.79 20.92
C SER A 343 -6.23 12.82 19.94
N CYS A 344 -6.63 11.66 20.44
CA CYS A 344 -7.41 10.67 19.70
C CYS A 344 -8.53 10.10 20.57
N THR A 345 -9.66 9.78 19.95
CA THR A 345 -10.79 9.11 20.61
C THR A 345 -10.85 7.66 20.19
N PHE A 346 -11.12 6.75 21.13
CA PHE A 346 -11.25 5.32 20.87
C PHE A 346 -12.31 4.70 21.80
N THR A 347 -12.79 3.52 21.46
CA THR A 347 -13.83 2.81 22.23
C THR A 347 -13.29 1.48 22.73
N ILE A 348 -13.48 1.16 24.01
CA ILE A 348 -13.18 -0.17 24.57
C ILE A 348 -14.46 -0.98 24.65
N THR A 349 -14.46 -2.19 24.07
CA THR A 349 -15.58 -3.12 24.15
C THR A 349 -15.34 -4.20 25.21
N GLY A 350 -16.34 -4.42 26.06
CA GLY A 350 -16.33 -5.47 27.09
C GLY A 350 -16.72 -6.86 26.58
N LYS A 351 -17.13 -6.97 25.32
CA LYS A 351 -17.54 -8.22 24.65
C LYS A 351 -16.97 -8.25 23.23
N ARG A 352 -16.63 -9.45 22.79
CA ARG A 352 -16.15 -9.71 21.42
C ARG A 352 -17.31 -9.70 20.44
#